data_AF-A0A9D7YQ59-F1
#
_entry.id   AF-A0A9D7YQ59-F1
#
_cell.length_a   1.000
_cell.length_b   1.000
_cell.length_c   1.000
_cell.angle_alpha   90.00
_cell.angle_beta   90.00
_cell.angle_gamma   90.00
#
_symmetry.space_group_name_H-M   'P 1'
#
loop_
_entity.id
_entity.type
_entity.pdbx_description
1 polymer ?
#
loop_
_entity_poly.entity_id
_entity_poly.type
_entity_poly.pdbx_seq_one_letter_code
_entity_poly.pdbx_strand_id
1 'polypeptide(L)'
;MNPIRATAGARRVARLAGPAIVLAMLLAGCRAKGKDFENENDALRRRVVELENDLAASRAASNEMAAKYEEMKRASADQAGQEVIDALPRCAGVAIDRFSGLASTVSGSVPDAIDVYIRPYDGRRRFVQVAGSLTAEASLLAETGSAESPRTLAVATLSASE
;
A
#
# COMPACT_ATOMS: atom_id res chain seq x y z
N MET A 1 -38.72 60.68 -9.81
CA MET A 1 -39.21 61.04 -11.15
C MET A 1 -38.91 59.90 -12.11
N ASN A 2 -39.82 59.73 -13.05
CA ASN A 2 -40.11 58.52 -13.84
C ASN A 2 -39.40 58.62 -15.23
N PRO A 3 -39.68 57.77 -16.23
CA PRO A 3 -38.84 56.64 -16.65
C PRO A 3 -38.45 56.72 -18.15
N ILE A 4 -37.74 55.72 -18.68
CA ILE A 4 -37.75 55.47 -20.13
C ILE A 4 -38.20 54.03 -20.40
N ARG A 5 -39.34 53.96 -21.09
CA ARG A 5 -40.03 52.80 -21.67
C ARG A 5 -39.63 52.73 -23.14
N ALA A 6 -39.43 51.53 -23.68
CA ALA A 6 -39.66 51.27 -25.10
C ALA A 6 -40.18 49.84 -25.31
N THR A 7 -41.23 49.77 -26.11
CA THR A 7 -42.15 48.68 -26.45
C THR A 7 -41.59 47.76 -27.55
N ALA A 8 -41.73 46.44 -27.41
CA ALA A 8 -42.71 45.55 -28.07
C ALA A 8 -42.62 45.42 -29.61
N GLY A 9 -42.44 44.19 -30.10
CA GLY A 9 -42.59 43.82 -31.51
C GLY A 9 -42.70 42.29 -31.67
N ALA A 10 -43.86 41.85 -32.15
CA ALA A 10 -44.35 40.47 -32.16
C ALA A 10 -43.79 39.56 -33.29
N ARG A 11 -43.93 38.23 -33.15
CA ARG A 11 -44.70 37.36 -34.08
C ARG A 11 -44.74 35.89 -33.63
N ARG A 12 -45.89 35.24 -33.92
CA ARG A 12 -46.29 33.86 -33.62
C ARG A 12 -45.75 32.87 -34.69
N VAL A 13 -46.18 31.59 -34.55
CA VAL A 13 -46.10 30.43 -35.47
C VAL A 13 -44.77 29.65 -35.32
N ALA A 14 -44.65 28.32 -35.13
CA ALA A 14 -45.51 27.18 -35.42
C ALA A 14 -45.20 25.94 -34.52
N ARG A 15 -46.27 25.28 -34.07
CA ARG A 15 -46.56 23.83 -34.12
C ARG A 15 -45.40 22.79 -34.03
N LEU A 16 -45.48 22.00 -32.95
CA LEU A 16 -45.48 20.52 -32.94
C LEU A 16 -44.39 19.79 -33.76
N ALA A 17 -43.15 19.75 -33.26
CA ALA A 17 -42.13 18.79 -33.70
C ALA A 17 -41.26 18.25 -32.54
N GLY A 18 -41.76 18.33 -31.30
CA GLY A 18 -40.99 18.01 -30.08
C GLY A 18 -40.88 16.53 -29.71
N PRO A 19 -41.96 15.71 -29.71
CA PRO A 19 -41.89 14.42 -29.02
C PRO A 19 -41.27 13.29 -29.88
N ALA A 20 -41.18 13.43 -31.21
CA ALA A 20 -40.70 12.37 -32.09
C ALA A 20 -39.16 12.23 -32.08
N ILE A 21 -38.41 13.33 -31.91
CA ILE A 21 -36.94 13.31 -31.95
C ILE A 21 -36.35 12.76 -30.64
N VAL A 22 -37.00 13.03 -29.50
CA VAL A 22 -36.56 12.53 -28.19
C VAL A 22 -36.73 10.99 -28.09
N LEU A 23 -37.82 10.45 -28.65
CA LEU A 23 -38.06 9.00 -28.65
C LEU A 23 -37.09 8.24 -29.59
N ALA A 24 -36.71 8.84 -30.71
CA ALA A 24 -35.74 8.25 -31.64
C ALA A 24 -34.31 8.21 -31.04
N MET A 25 -33.92 9.19 -30.22
CA MET A 25 -32.62 9.17 -29.52
C MET A 25 -32.56 8.13 -28.39
N LEU A 26 -33.69 7.82 -27.73
CA LEU A 26 -33.73 6.80 -26.68
C LEU A 26 -33.59 5.36 -27.23
N LEU A 27 -34.09 5.10 -28.45
CA LEU A 27 -34.02 3.77 -29.08
C LEU A 27 -32.67 3.49 -29.77
N ALA A 28 -31.95 4.52 -30.20
CA ALA A 28 -30.61 4.37 -30.80
C ALA A 28 -29.51 4.03 -29.77
N GLY A 29 -29.76 4.25 -28.47
CA GLY A 29 -28.82 3.94 -27.39
C GLY A 29 -28.77 2.47 -26.94
N CYS A 30 -29.77 1.65 -27.32
CA CYS A 30 -29.89 0.28 -26.80
C CYS A 30 -29.26 -0.82 -27.68
N ARG A 31 -28.75 -0.52 -28.88
CA ARG A 31 -28.22 -1.55 -29.81
C ARG A 31 -26.71 -1.54 -30.04
N ALA A 32 -25.98 -0.54 -29.56
CA ALA A 32 -24.54 -0.42 -29.79
C ALA A 32 -23.66 -1.08 -28.70
N LYS A 33 -24.24 -1.55 -27.60
CA LYS A 33 -23.54 -2.04 -26.39
C LYS A 33 -23.59 -3.57 -26.21
N GLY A 34 -23.49 -4.34 -27.28
CA GLY A 34 -23.56 -5.82 -27.21
C GLY A 34 -22.21 -6.52 -27.40
N LYS A 35 -21.48 -6.15 -28.46
CA LYS A 35 -20.26 -6.88 -28.89
C LYS A 35 -19.04 -6.60 -28.03
N ASP A 36 -18.89 -5.39 -27.48
CA ASP A 36 -17.74 -5.05 -26.64
C ASP A 36 -17.81 -5.73 -25.26
N PHE A 37 -19.03 -5.95 -24.73
CA PHE A 37 -19.25 -6.62 -23.44
C PHE A 37 -18.93 -8.12 -23.47
N GLU A 38 -19.17 -8.80 -24.61
CA GLU A 38 -18.81 -10.20 -24.77
C GLU A 38 -17.27 -10.38 -24.73
N ASN A 39 -16.54 -9.50 -25.39
CA ASN A 39 -15.07 -9.50 -25.40
C ASN A 39 -14.48 -9.14 -24.02
N GLU A 40 -15.10 -8.20 -23.30
CA GLU A 40 -14.72 -7.87 -21.92
C GLU A 40 -15.01 -9.03 -20.95
N ASN A 41 -16.14 -9.75 -21.11
CA ASN A 41 -16.46 -10.89 -20.27
C ASN A 41 -15.46 -12.04 -20.46
N ASP A 42 -15.07 -12.32 -21.70
CA ASP A 42 -14.07 -13.35 -22.00
C ASP A 42 -12.66 -12.95 -21.53
N ALA A 43 -12.34 -11.65 -21.53
CA ALA A 43 -11.11 -11.15 -20.93
C ALA A 43 -11.13 -11.30 -19.39
N LEU A 44 -12.27 -11.04 -18.75
CA LEU A 44 -12.43 -11.24 -17.31
C LEU A 44 -12.33 -12.71 -16.92
N ARG A 45 -12.94 -13.63 -17.69
CA ARG A 45 -12.82 -15.08 -17.46
C ARG A 45 -11.37 -15.55 -17.53
N ARG A 46 -10.61 -15.06 -18.53
CA ARG A 46 -9.17 -15.37 -18.65
C ARG A 46 -8.37 -14.88 -17.44
N ARG A 47 -8.64 -13.67 -16.96
CA ARG A 47 -7.97 -13.11 -15.77
C ARG A 47 -8.32 -13.88 -14.49
N VAL A 48 -9.56 -14.33 -14.34
CA VAL A 48 -9.93 -15.15 -13.18
C VAL A 48 -9.13 -16.45 -13.16
N VAL A 49 -9.04 -17.14 -14.29
CA VAL A 49 -8.25 -18.37 -14.41
C VAL A 49 -6.76 -18.11 -14.17
N GLU A 50 -6.21 -17.02 -14.71
CA GLU A 50 -4.82 -16.61 -14.49
C GLU A 50 -4.53 -16.34 -13.01
N LEU A 51 -5.37 -15.53 -12.35
CA LEU A 51 -5.23 -15.21 -10.93
C LEU A 51 -5.40 -16.44 -10.04
N GLU A 52 -6.33 -17.35 -10.38
CA GLU A 52 -6.49 -18.61 -9.66
C GLU A 52 -5.25 -19.50 -9.79
N ASN A 53 -4.65 -19.55 -10.98
CA ASN A 53 -3.41 -20.30 -11.22
C ASN A 53 -2.23 -19.69 -10.45
N ASP A 54 -2.09 -18.37 -10.45
CA ASP A 54 -1.04 -17.67 -9.69
C ASP A 54 -1.18 -17.90 -8.20
N LEU A 55 -2.41 -17.85 -7.70
CA LEU A 55 -2.73 -18.10 -6.31
C LEU A 55 -2.42 -19.56 -5.93
N ALA A 56 -2.76 -20.52 -6.79
CA ALA A 56 -2.42 -21.93 -6.60
C ALA A 56 -0.89 -22.14 -6.59
N ALA A 57 -0.16 -21.52 -7.53
CA ALA A 57 1.30 -21.60 -7.60
C ALA A 57 1.98 -20.97 -6.36
N SER A 58 1.50 -19.81 -5.92
CA SER A 58 2.00 -19.13 -4.72
C SER A 58 1.75 -19.94 -3.44
N ARG A 59 0.56 -20.58 -3.32
CA ARG A 59 0.25 -21.50 -2.23
C ARG A 59 1.12 -22.73 -2.25
N ALA A 60 1.36 -23.32 -3.42
CA ALA A 60 2.25 -24.47 -3.56
C ALA A 60 3.68 -24.13 -3.11
N ALA A 61 4.21 -22.99 -3.56
CA ALA A 61 5.53 -22.51 -3.14
C ALA A 61 5.61 -22.24 -1.62
N SER A 62 4.56 -21.64 -1.04
CA SER A 62 4.49 -21.42 0.41
C SER A 62 4.46 -22.73 1.20
N ASN A 63 3.71 -23.72 0.73
CA ASN A 63 3.64 -25.04 1.34
C ASN A 63 4.97 -25.79 1.23
N GLU A 64 5.66 -25.68 0.10
CA GLU A 64 6.98 -26.27 -0.09
C GLU A 64 8.02 -25.62 0.84
N MET A 65 8.01 -24.29 0.96
CA MET A 65 8.91 -23.58 1.87
C MET A 65 8.60 -23.91 3.34
N ALA A 66 7.33 -24.04 3.70
CA ALA A 66 6.92 -24.50 5.03
C ALA A 66 7.39 -25.93 5.31
N ALA A 67 7.27 -26.84 4.34
CA ALA A 67 7.75 -28.22 4.46
C ALA A 67 9.28 -28.27 4.62
N LYS A 68 10.03 -27.51 3.81
CA LYS A 68 11.49 -27.37 3.94
C LYS A 68 11.89 -26.76 5.28
N TYR A 69 11.13 -25.79 5.78
CA TYR A 69 11.38 -25.19 7.09
C TYR A 69 11.17 -26.21 8.21
N GLU A 70 10.10 -27.01 8.16
CA GLU A 70 9.84 -28.08 9.11
C GLU A 70 10.89 -29.19 9.04
N GLU A 71 11.37 -29.54 7.84
CA GLU A 71 12.45 -30.52 7.66
C GLU A 71 13.79 -30.01 8.22
N MET A 72 14.16 -28.76 7.93
CA MET A 72 15.34 -28.10 8.52
C MET A 72 15.22 -27.94 10.03
N LYS A 73 14.01 -27.64 10.54
CA LYS A 73 13.73 -27.57 11.97
C LYS A 73 13.92 -28.92 12.65
N ARG A 74 13.43 -30.02 12.04
CA ARG A 74 13.66 -31.39 12.55
C ARG A 74 15.14 -31.76 12.51
N ALA A 75 15.84 -31.47 11.41
CA ALA A 75 17.28 -31.71 11.30
C ALA A 75 18.11 -30.89 12.31
N SER A 76 17.65 -29.68 12.67
CA SER A 76 18.27 -28.85 13.69
C SER A 76 17.89 -29.26 15.13
N ALA A 77 16.74 -29.92 15.33
CA ALA A 77 16.26 -30.37 16.63
C ALA A 77 16.98 -31.64 17.13
N ASP A 78 17.70 -32.35 16.25
CA ASP A 78 18.47 -33.55 16.62
C ASP A 78 19.68 -33.24 17.53
N GLN A 79 20.04 -31.98 17.76
CA GLN A 79 21.09 -31.57 18.72
C GLN A 79 20.58 -30.75 19.91
N ALA A 80 19.35 -30.23 19.86
CA ALA A 80 18.70 -29.56 20.97
C ALA A 80 17.20 -29.88 20.93
N GLY A 81 16.66 -30.53 21.97
CA GLY A 81 15.27 -30.95 22.01
C GLY A 81 14.30 -29.81 21.69
N GLN A 82 13.20 -30.13 21.00
CA GLN A 82 12.19 -29.17 20.52
C GLN A 82 11.70 -28.21 21.63
N GLU A 83 11.61 -28.68 22.87
CA GLU A 83 11.27 -27.87 24.05
C GLU A 83 12.29 -26.74 24.33
N VAL A 84 13.58 -27.01 24.10
CA VAL A 84 14.66 -26.02 24.26
C VAL A 84 14.57 -24.97 23.16
N ILE A 85 14.28 -25.40 21.92
CA ILE A 85 14.11 -24.49 20.78
C ILE A 85 12.92 -23.55 21.00
N ASP A 86 11.79 -24.08 21.49
CA ASP A 86 10.59 -23.28 21.74
C ASP A 86 10.75 -22.36 22.97
N ALA A 87 11.63 -22.71 23.92
CA ALA A 87 11.96 -21.88 25.06
C ALA A 87 12.97 -20.76 24.73
N LEU A 88 13.76 -20.90 23.66
CA LEU A 88 14.77 -19.92 23.29
C LEU A 88 14.13 -18.63 22.75
N PRO A 89 14.42 -17.47 23.37
CA PRO A 89 13.91 -16.20 22.89
C PRO A 89 14.58 -15.83 21.56
N ARG A 90 13.81 -15.87 20.46
CA ARG A 90 14.26 -15.48 19.12
C ARG A 90 13.71 -14.11 18.76
N CYS A 91 14.52 -13.27 18.13
CA CYS A 91 14.06 -11.98 17.59
C CYS A 91 12.98 -12.23 16.53
N ALA A 92 11.75 -11.81 16.85
CA ALA A 92 10.61 -11.86 15.95
C ALA A 92 10.41 -10.53 15.21
N GLY A 93 10.97 -9.44 15.75
CA GLY A 93 10.90 -8.14 15.12
C GLY A 93 11.67 -7.06 15.87
N VAL A 94 11.67 -5.87 15.27
CA VAL A 94 12.39 -4.71 15.74
C VAL A 94 11.42 -3.53 15.78
N ALA A 95 11.48 -2.71 16.84
CA ALA A 95 10.65 -1.51 16.99
C ALA A 95 11.53 -0.28 17.27
N ILE A 96 11.05 0.88 16.83
CA ILE A 96 11.60 2.18 17.23
C ILE A 96 11.02 2.52 18.60
N ASP A 97 11.89 2.79 19.56
CA ASP A 97 11.50 3.12 20.93
C ASP A 97 11.05 4.59 21.05
N ARG A 98 10.29 4.90 22.10
CA ARG A 98 9.74 6.23 22.39
C ARG A 98 10.81 7.29 22.69
N PHE A 99 12.04 6.88 22.97
CA PHE A 99 13.18 7.78 23.18
C PHE A 99 13.80 8.27 21.87
N SER A 100 13.33 7.75 20.74
CA SER A 100 13.78 8.24 19.42
C SER A 100 13.17 9.60 19.12
N GLY A 101 13.95 10.48 18.50
CA GLY A 101 13.50 11.83 18.22
C GLY A 101 14.56 12.68 17.54
N LEU A 102 14.18 13.94 17.30
CA LEU A 102 15.11 14.94 16.81
C LEU A 102 16.04 15.38 17.94
N ALA A 103 17.34 15.41 17.67
CA ALA A 103 18.37 15.85 18.58
C ALA A 103 19.13 17.04 17.99
N SER A 104 19.68 17.88 18.86
CA SER A 104 20.59 18.95 18.47
C SER A 104 21.96 18.64 19.07
N THR A 105 23.00 18.62 18.24
CA THR A 105 24.38 18.46 18.71
C THR A 105 24.85 19.67 19.53
N VAL A 106 24.25 20.84 19.28
CA VAL A 106 24.50 22.09 20.00
C VAL A 106 23.24 22.52 20.75
N SER A 107 23.38 22.82 22.06
CA SER A 107 22.24 23.25 22.88
C SER A 107 21.65 24.58 22.34
N GLY A 108 20.34 24.58 22.08
CA GLY A 108 19.61 25.76 21.59
C GLY A 108 19.64 25.96 20.06
N SER A 109 20.24 25.06 19.29
CA SER A 109 20.19 25.10 17.82
C SER A 109 18.98 24.36 17.25
N VAL A 110 18.70 24.62 15.97
CA VAL A 110 17.80 23.77 15.15
C VAL A 110 18.31 22.31 15.21
N PRO A 111 17.41 21.32 15.28
CA PRO A 111 17.82 19.92 15.27
C PRO A 111 18.59 19.55 14.01
N ASP A 112 19.76 18.98 14.20
CA ASP A 112 20.70 18.56 13.15
C ASP A 112 21.02 17.05 13.21
N ALA A 113 20.46 16.34 14.20
CA ALA A 113 20.62 14.91 14.40
C ALA A 113 19.27 14.22 14.65
N ILE A 114 19.24 12.91 14.45
CA ILE A 114 18.11 12.04 14.78
C ILE A 114 18.62 10.90 15.64
N ASP A 115 18.15 10.83 16.88
CA ASP A 115 18.41 9.71 17.77
C ASP A 115 17.40 8.61 17.47
N VAL A 116 17.89 7.41 17.11
CA VAL A 116 17.05 6.24 16.83
C VAL A 116 17.38 5.15 17.84
N TYR A 117 16.46 4.95 18.78
CA TYR A 117 16.54 3.86 19.76
C TYR A 117 15.80 2.65 19.22
N ILE A 118 16.49 1.52 19.18
CA ILE A 118 15.96 0.30 18.60
C ILE A 118 15.73 -0.74 19.68
N ARG A 119 14.52 -1.28 19.73
CA ARG A 119 14.11 -2.32 20.66
C ARG A 119 13.76 -3.62 19.91
N PRO A 120 14.68 -4.58 19.80
CA PRO A 120 14.36 -5.92 19.35
C PRO A 120 13.42 -6.63 20.33
N TYR A 121 12.53 -7.48 19.79
CA TYR A 121 11.57 -8.22 20.59
C TYR A 121 11.30 -9.65 20.07
N ASP A 122 10.90 -10.56 20.95
CA ASP A 122 10.44 -11.91 20.61
C ASP A 122 8.95 -12.00 20.27
N GLY A 123 8.47 -13.19 19.91
CA GLY A 123 7.05 -13.43 19.64
C GLY A 123 6.11 -13.14 20.83
N ARG A 124 6.65 -12.93 22.03
CA ARG A 124 5.93 -12.57 23.27
C ARG A 124 6.13 -11.10 23.65
N ARG A 125 6.71 -10.28 22.77
CA ARG A 125 7.03 -8.85 22.96
C ARG A 125 8.01 -8.56 24.11
N ARG A 126 8.81 -9.55 24.52
CA ARG A 126 9.91 -9.35 25.48
C ARG A 126 11.14 -8.83 24.73
N PHE A 127 11.97 -8.05 25.42
CA PHE A 127 13.27 -7.64 24.86
C PHE A 127 14.18 -8.87 24.67
N VAL A 128 14.93 -8.89 23.57
CA VAL A 128 15.91 -9.94 23.27
C VAL A 128 17.21 -9.33 22.75
N GLN A 129 18.34 -9.94 23.09
CA GLN A 129 19.62 -9.53 22.51
C GLN A 129 19.77 -10.11 21.11
N VAL A 130 20.31 -9.29 20.19
CA VAL A 130 20.54 -9.66 18.79
C VAL A 130 21.97 -9.27 18.44
N ALA A 131 22.68 -10.15 17.76
CA ALA A 131 23.99 -9.87 17.17
C ALA A 131 23.86 -9.81 15.64
N GLY A 132 24.46 -8.80 15.01
CA GLY A 132 24.39 -8.63 13.56
C GLY A 132 24.74 -7.22 13.12
N SER A 133 24.29 -6.86 11.92
CA SER A 133 24.33 -5.50 11.41
C SER A 133 22.92 -4.90 11.35
N LEU A 134 22.87 -3.58 11.47
CA LEU A 134 21.66 -2.78 11.46
C LEU A 134 21.89 -1.62 10.49
N THR A 135 20.99 -1.47 9.52
CA THR A 135 20.94 -0.30 8.65
C THR A 135 19.70 0.51 8.96
N ALA A 136 19.88 1.80 9.25
CA ALA A 136 18.81 2.76 9.49
C ALA A 136 18.84 3.81 8.38
N GLU A 137 17.67 4.06 7.78
CA GLU A 137 17.47 5.11 6.78
C GLU A 137 16.45 6.12 7.32
N ALA A 138 16.81 7.40 7.28
CA ALA A 138 15.92 8.50 7.61
C ALA A 138 15.50 9.20 6.32
N SER A 139 14.19 9.27 6.08
CA SER A 139 13.61 9.90 4.89
C SER A 139 12.60 10.98 5.27
N LEU A 140 12.69 12.13 4.62
CA LEU A 140 11.73 13.20 4.71
C LEU A 140 10.51 12.83 3.85
N LEU A 141 9.37 12.67 4.49
CA LEU A 141 8.09 12.51 3.81
C LEU A 141 7.53 13.89 3.49
N ALA A 142 7.04 14.07 2.27
CA ALA A 142 6.32 15.27 1.91
C ALA A 142 5.02 15.38 2.73
N GLU A 143 4.52 16.60 2.89
CA GLU A 143 3.23 16.83 3.53
C GLU A 143 2.11 16.05 2.82
N THR A 144 1.12 15.61 3.60
CA THR A 144 -0.01 14.84 3.05
C THR A 144 -0.74 15.66 1.98
N GLY A 145 -0.69 15.19 0.72
CA GLY A 145 -1.29 15.88 -0.42
C GLY A 145 -0.29 16.59 -1.34
N SER A 146 1.00 16.63 -0.98
CA SER A 146 2.08 17.05 -1.90
C SER A 146 2.40 15.94 -2.90
N ALA A 147 2.74 16.32 -4.13
CA ALA A 147 3.22 15.40 -5.18
C ALA A 147 4.73 15.12 -5.08
N GLU A 148 5.39 15.63 -4.04
CA GLU A 148 6.82 15.46 -3.82
C GLU A 148 7.14 14.05 -3.28
N SER A 149 8.10 13.39 -3.90
CA SER A 149 8.53 12.05 -3.48
C SER A 149 9.31 12.11 -2.15
N PRO A 150 9.25 11.06 -1.32
CA PRO A 150 10.11 10.94 -0.15
C PRO A 150 11.57 11.13 -0.50
N ARG A 151 12.28 11.92 0.29
CA ARG A 151 13.70 12.21 0.10
C ARG A 151 14.52 11.63 1.25
N THR A 152 15.46 10.75 0.95
CA THR A 152 16.41 10.24 1.95
C THR A 152 17.29 11.38 2.48
N LEU A 153 17.33 11.53 3.80
CA LEU A 153 18.14 12.51 4.53
C LEU A 153 19.47 11.91 4.98
N ALA A 154 19.44 10.69 5.53
CA ALA A 154 20.61 10.03 6.08
C ALA A 154 20.48 8.50 6.05
N VAL A 155 21.61 7.82 5.96
CA VAL A 155 21.72 6.36 6.13
C VAL A 155 22.86 6.08 7.09
N ALA A 156 22.61 5.24 8.08
CA ALA A 156 23.61 4.79 9.04
C ALA A 156 23.62 3.26 9.10
N THR A 157 24.81 2.67 9.11
CA THR A 157 24.99 1.22 9.28
C THR A 157 25.84 0.98 10.51
N LEU A 158 25.32 0.17 11.43
CA LEU A 158 25.99 -0.29 12.63
C LEU A 158 26.27 -1.78 12.48
N SER A 159 27.51 -2.21 12.69
CA SER A 159 27.92 -3.61 12.61
C SER A 159 28.53 -4.03 13.94
N ALA A 160 28.23 -5.25 14.41
CA ALA A 160 28.77 -5.78 15.67
C ALA A 160 30.29 -6.09 15.66
N SER A 161 31.03 -5.69 14.63
CA SER A 161 32.45 -6.02 14.41
C SER A 161 33.42 -4.88 14.71
N GLU A 162 33.01 -3.86 15.46
CA GLU A 162 33.89 -2.78 15.96
C GLU A 162 33.83 -2.70 17.49
#